data_AF-A0A3B8NXN5-F1
#
_entry.id   AF-A0A3B8NXN5-F1
#
_cell.length_a   1.000
_cell.length_b   1.000
_cell.length_c   1.000
_cell.angle_alpha   90.00
_cell.angle_beta   90.00
_cell.angle_gamma   90.00
#
_symmetry.space_group_name_H-M   'P 1'
#
loop_
_entity.id
_entity.type
_entity.pdbx_description
1 polymer ?
#
loop_
_entity_poly.entity_id
_entity_poly.type
_entity_poly.pdbx_seq_one_letter_code
_entity_poly.pdbx_strand_id
1 'polypeptide(L)'
;MGIVSAAVLLLFFLTWWLISRSFLKMATATGNTEKKVYRETAAKKTGVNAALLKKEFRRFTSSANYMLNCGLGILMSVIGGVAFLLKGGLIVSIGNEIFDAASGFMPLLLCAVICLLASMNNMAAPSVSLEGKNLWIIQSLPVTPWQVLRAKLSVQLILTAVPVLFCLVCVLLVYPFSLAEILVSVVITMLFVLFMALFDLFLGVKMPNVHWTNEVVPIKQSASVGLALLVGFLYPVLLGGGFLLGGYRLGFFVYTMIFAAVTLIFSAILFFWLKKHGSVILSTL
;
A
#
# COMPACT_ATOMS: atom_id res chain seq x y z
N MET A 1 -19.56 -20.99 0.02
CA MET A 1 -20.06 -19.72 -0.58
C MET A 1 -20.35 -18.64 0.47
N GLY A 2 -21.23 -18.87 1.47
CA GLY A 2 -21.64 -17.82 2.43
C GLY A 2 -20.52 -17.10 3.21
N ILE A 3 -19.51 -17.83 3.70
CA ILE A 3 -18.40 -17.24 4.47
C ILE A 3 -17.53 -16.34 3.58
N VAL A 4 -17.25 -16.76 2.34
CA VAL A 4 -16.43 -16.00 1.40
C VAL A 4 -17.18 -14.75 0.94
N SER A 5 -18.47 -14.85 0.63
CA SER A 5 -19.32 -13.71 0.33
C SER A 5 -19.41 -12.70 1.48
N ALA A 6 -19.51 -13.19 2.73
CA ALA A 6 -19.49 -12.33 3.92
C ALA A 6 -18.15 -11.60 4.09
N ALA A 7 -17.03 -12.27 3.84
CA ALA A 7 -15.69 -11.66 3.89
C ALA A 7 -15.52 -10.57 2.82
N VAL A 8 -16.00 -10.81 1.59
CA VAL A 8 -15.99 -9.83 0.49
C VAL A 8 -16.82 -8.60 0.86
N LEU A 9 -18.05 -8.80 1.36
CA LEU A 9 -18.93 -7.71 1.78
C LEU A 9 -18.34 -6.90 2.94
N LEU A 10 -17.69 -7.57 3.89
CA LEU A 10 -17.03 -6.91 5.01
C LEU A 10 -15.83 -6.07 4.55
N LEU A 11 -14.96 -6.62 3.70
CA LEU A 11 -13.81 -5.88 3.16
C LEU A 11 -14.25 -4.73 2.25
N PHE A 12 -15.29 -4.93 1.44
CA PHE A 12 -15.92 -3.87 0.65
C PHE A 12 -16.47 -2.76 1.54
N PHE A 13 -17.23 -3.13 2.57
CA PHE A 13 -17.77 -2.16 3.52
C PHE A 13 -16.66 -1.39 4.24
N LEU A 14 -15.58 -2.05 4.66
CA LEU A 14 -14.44 -1.39 5.31
C LEU A 14 -13.75 -0.39 4.38
N THR A 15 -13.47 -0.78 3.14
CA THR A 15 -12.84 0.11 2.15
C THR A 15 -13.76 1.29 1.80
N TRP A 16 -15.04 1.02 1.53
CA TRP A 16 -16.06 2.04 1.30
C TRP A 16 -16.18 3.02 2.48
N TRP A 17 -16.25 2.50 3.71
CA TRP A 17 -16.37 3.31 4.92
C TRP A 17 -15.14 4.23 5.12
N LEU A 18 -13.93 3.72 4.86
CA LEU A 18 -12.69 4.49 4.92
C LEU A 18 -12.68 5.64 3.90
N ILE A 19 -13.10 5.38 2.66
CA ILE A 19 -13.16 6.38 1.58
C ILE A 19 -14.27 7.40 1.84
N SER A 20 -15.50 6.94 2.10
CA SER A 20 -16.71 7.77 2.18
C SER A 20 -16.62 8.81 3.31
N ARG A 21 -16.19 8.40 4.52
CA ARG A 21 -16.07 9.35 5.64
C ARG A 21 -14.98 10.40 5.46
N SER A 22 -13.93 10.06 4.71
CA SER A 22 -12.75 10.91 4.55
C SER A 22 -12.91 11.83 3.35
N PHE A 23 -13.23 11.26 2.18
CA PHE A 23 -13.28 12.00 0.92
C PHE A 23 -14.53 12.87 0.81
N LEU A 24 -15.74 12.36 1.08
CA LEU A 24 -16.97 13.17 0.95
C LEU A 24 -16.94 14.35 1.91
N LYS A 25 -16.45 14.15 3.14
CA LYS A 25 -16.34 15.23 4.14
C LYS A 25 -15.34 16.31 3.74
N MET A 26 -14.29 15.97 3.00
CA MET A 26 -13.33 16.95 2.48
C MET A 26 -13.81 17.60 1.19
N ALA A 27 -14.44 16.85 0.29
CA ALA A 27 -14.98 17.35 -0.98
C ALA A 27 -16.19 18.28 -0.76
N THR A 28 -16.97 18.09 0.31
CA THR A 28 -18.08 18.96 0.69
C THR A 28 -17.71 19.99 1.77
N ALA A 29 -16.46 19.99 2.25
CA ALA A 29 -15.96 21.08 3.08
C ALA A 29 -15.78 22.32 2.20
N THR A 30 -16.86 23.10 2.07
CA THR A 30 -16.75 24.52 1.75
C THR A 30 -15.72 25.11 2.70
N GLY A 31 -14.75 25.87 2.20
CA GLY A 31 -13.53 26.34 2.91
C GLY A 31 -13.74 27.19 4.18
N ASN A 32 -14.89 27.09 4.84
CA ASN A 32 -15.14 27.50 6.20
C ASN A 32 -14.22 26.73 7.15
N THR A 33 -13.09 27.34 7.49
CA THR A 33 -12.39 27.04 8.73
C THR A 33 -13.25 27.54 9.89
N GLU A 34 -14.23 26.74 10.32
CA GLU A 34 -14.84 26.96 11.63
C GLU A 34 -13.71 26.90 12.67
N LYS A 35 -13.45 28.03 13.33
CA LYS A 35 -12.58 28.08 14.50
C LYS A 35 -13.23 27.24 15.59
N LYS A 36 -12.88 25.95 15.61
CA LYS A 36 -13.39 25.04 16.63
C LYS A 36 -12.78 25.47 17.96
N VAL A 37 -13.61 26.06 18.82
CA VAL A 37 -13.22 26.41 20.20
C VAL A 37 -12.70 25.13 20.85
N TYR A 38 -11.45 25.15 21.29
CA TYR A 38 -10.85 24.04 22.00
C TYR A 38 -11.62 23.85 23.30
N ARG A 39 -12.47 22.83 23.35
CA ARG A 39 -13.08 22.36 24.59
C ARG A 39 -12.17 21.29 25.14
N GLU A 40 -11.55 21.59 26.27
CA GLU A 40 -10.80 20.61 27.04
C GLU A 40 -11.73 19.44 27.34
N THR A 41 -11.41 18.31 26.74
CA THR A 41 -12.11 17.04 26.95
C THR A 41 -11.11 16.13 27.64
N ALA A 42 -11.56 15.36 28.62
CA ALA A 42 -10.69 14.47 29.38
C ALA A 42 -9.81 13.63 28.44
N ALA A 43 -8.50 13.83 28.52
CA ALA A 43 -7.54 13.13 27.68
C ALA A 43 -7.63 11.63 28.01
N LYS A 44 -8.26 10.84 27.14
CA LYS A 44 -8.28 9.38 27.28
C LYS A 44 -6.85 8.87 27.13
N LYS A 45 -6.32 8.21 28.17
CA LYS A 45 -5.05 7.48 28.10
C LYS A 45 -5.16 6.44 26.98
N THR A 46 -4.42 6.66 25.90
CA THR A 46 -4.25 5.70 24.81
C THR A 46 -2.79 5.28 24.79
N GLY A 47 -2.50 4.02 24.44
CA GLY A 47 -1.12 3.56 24.31
C GLY A 47 -0.36 4.35 23.25
N VAL A 48 0.94 4.57 23.46
CA VAL A 48 1.82 5.36 22.57
C VAL A 48 1.67 4.96 21.10
N ASN A 49 1.74 3.66 20.80
CA ASN A 49 1.64 3.16 19.43
C ASN A 49 0.27 3.46 18.79
N ALA A 50 -0.81 3.38 19.56
CA ALA A 50 -2.16 3.69 19.07
C ALA A 50 -2.34 5.18 18.83
N ALA A 51 -1.74 6.03 19.67
CA ALA A 51 -1.75 7.49 19.49
C ALA A 51 -0.99 7.91 18.23
N LEU A 52 0.21 7.36 18.02
CA LEU A 52 1.01 7.61 16.81
C LEU A 52 0.29 7.11 15.55
N LEU A 53 -0.25 5.88 15.59
CA LEU A 53 -1.02 5.34 14.46
C LEU A 53 -2.22 6.23 14.12
N LYS A 54 -3.00 6.64 15.14
CA LYS A 54 -4.15 7.54 14.97
C LYS A 54 -3.74 8.90 14.40
N LYS A 55 -2.60 9.44 14.81
CA LYS A 55 -2.05 10.69 14.26
C LYS A 55 -1.78 10.55 12.76
N GLU A 56 -1.13 9.47 12.34
CA GLU A 56 -0.80 9.23 10.92
C GLU A 56 -2.06 8.97 10.08
N PHE A 57 -3.05 8.21 10.58
CA PHE A 57 -4.35 8.07 9.92
C PHE A 57 -5.06 9.41 9.77
N ARG A 58 -5.07 10.23 10.83
CA ARG A 58 -5.69 11.56 10.78
C ARG A 58 -4.99 12.44 9.75
N ARG A 59 -3.66 12.40 9.67
CA ARG A 59 -2.89 13.13 8.65
C ARG A 59 -3.31 12.71 7.25
N PHE A 60 -3.36 11.40 6.97
CA PHE A 60 -3.79 10.87 5.68
C PHE A 60 -5.18 11.36 5.29
N THR A 61 -6.16 11.25 6.20
CA THR A 61 -7.54 11.67 5.95
C THR A 61 -7.80 13.18 6.00
N SER A 62 -6.77 13.99 6.30
CA SER A 62 -6.90 15.45 6.41
C SER A 62 -6.49 16.22 5.17
N SER A 63 -5.85 15.56 4.20
CA SER A 63 -5.41 16.18 2.94
C SER A 63 -5.96 15.40 1.76
N ALA A 64 -6.85 16.03 0.99
CA ALA A 64 -7.42 15.44 -0.22
C ALA A 64 -6.32 15.14 -1.26
N ASN A 65 -5.32 16.02 -1.37
CA ASN A 65 -4.17 15.81 -2.24
C ASN A 65 -3.40 14.55 -1.84
N TYR A 66 -3.18 14.35 -0.54
CA TYR A 66 -2.47 13.18 -0.05
C TYR A 66 -3.25 11.89 -0.32
N MET A 67 -4.57 11.89 -0.06
CA MET A 67 -5.42 10.73 -0.36
C MET A 67 -5.48 10.39 -1.85
N LEU A 68 -5.69 11.39 -2.71
CA LEU A 68 -5.87 11.17 -4.15
C LEU A 68 -4.58 10.76 -4.86
N ASN A 69 -3.42 11.19 -4.38
CA ASN A 69 -2.16 10.87 -5.04
C ASN A 69 -1.46 9.66 -4.44
N CYS A 70 -1.61 9.44 -3.13
CA CYS A 70 -0.92 8.36 -2.43
C CYS A 70 -1.82 7.20 -2.02
N GLY A 71 -3.14 7.32 -2.20
CA GLY A 71 -4.13 6.30 -1.87
C GLY A 71 -5.03 5.91 -3.04
N LEU A 72 -4.72 6.32 -4.27
CA LEU A 72 -5.54 5.99 -5.44
C LEU A 72 -5.62 4.47 -5.68
N GLY A 73 -4.54 3.75 -5.36
CA GLY A 73 -4.51 2.29 -5.44
C GLY A 73 -5.55 1.60 -4.56
N ILE A 74 -5.99 2.22 -3.46
CA ILE A 74 -7.09 1.73 -2.61
C ILE A 74 -8.38 1.63 -3.44
N LEU A 75 -8.73 2.72 -4.12
CA LEU A 75 -9.91 2.79 -4.99
C LEU A 75 -9.78 1.83 -6.19
N MET A 76 -8.63 1.85 -6.85
CA MET A 76 -8.38 1.03 -8.03
C MET A 76 -8.39 -0.47 -7.70
N SER A 77 -7.91 -0.88 -6.53
CA SER A 77 -7.97 -2.29 -6.09
C SER A 77 -9.41 -2.76 -5.87
N VAL A 78 -10.28 -1.91 -5.30
CA VAL A 78 -11.70 -2.22 -5.11
C VAL A 78 -12.43 -2.28 -6.44
N ILE A 79 -12.25 -1.27 -7.30
CA ILE A 79 -12.86 -1.23 -8.63
C ILE A 79 -12.38 -2.43 -9.47
N GLY A 80 -11.08 -2.71 -9.46
CA GLY A 80 -10.48 -3.85 -10.16
C GLY A 80 -11.03 -5.18 -9.68
N GLY A 81 -11.16 -5.37 -8.37
CA GLY A 81 -11.78 -6.58 -7.79
C GLY A 81 -13.23 -6.77 -8.23
N VAL A 82 -14.05 -5.73 -8.15
CA VAL A 82 -15.47 -5.79 -8.58
C VAL A 82 -15.57 -5.99 -10.10
N ALA A 83 -14.77 -5.30 -10.89
CA ALA A 83 -14.74 -5.48 -12.35
C ALA A 83 -14.37 -6.92 -12.72
N PHE A 84 -13.40 -7.51 -12.01
CA PHE A 84 -13.03 -8.91 -12.21
C PHE A 84 -14.11 -9.88 -11.76
N LEU A 85 -14.88 -9.59 -10.69
CA LEU A 85 -16.05 -10.41 -10.34
C LEU A 85 -17.10 -10.44 -11.46
N LEU A 86 -17.30 -9.31 -12.15
CA LEU A 86 -18.33 -9.19 -13.19
C LEU A 86 -17.89 -9.73 -14.55
N LYS A 87 -16.62 -9.51 -14.92
CA LYS A 87 -16.10 -9.82 -16.27
C LYS A 87 -14.94 -10.81 -16.28
N GLY A 88 -14.50 -11.30 -15.12
CA GLY A 88 -13.30 -12.11 -14.98
C GLY A 88 -13.38 -13.44 -15.73
N GLY A 89 -14.55 -14.06 -15.86
CA GLY A 89 -14.71 -15.28 -16.67
C GLY A 89 -14.28 -15.08 -18.14
N LEU A 90 -14.67 -13.95 -18.75
CA LEU A 90 -14.27 -13.58 -20.11
C LEU A 90 -12.78 -13.20 -20.19
N ILE A 91 -12.25 -12.52 -19.16
CA ILE A 91 -10.82 -12.19 -19.09
C ILE A 91 -9.97 -13.46 -19.00
N VAL A 92 -10.41 -14.44 -18.21
CA VAL A 92 -9.74 -15.73 -18.03
C VAL A 92 -9.81 -16.59 -19.30
N SER A 93 -10.95 -16.63 -19.98
CA SER A 93 -11.06 -17.38 -21.24
C SER A 93 -10.13 -16.81 -22.30
N ILE A 94 -10.16 -15.49 -22.52
CA ILE A 94 -9.27 -14.82 -23.49
C ILE A 94 -7.80 -14.99 -23.09
N GLY A 95 -7.48 -14.86 -21.80
CA GLY A 95 -6.12 -15.06 -21.30
C GLY A 95 -5.60 -16.46 -21.55
N ASN A 96 -6.42 -17.49 -21.29
CA ASN A 96 -6.02 -18.88 -21.54
C ASN A 96 -5.84 -19.16 -23.04
N GLU A 97 -6.67 -18.59 -23.92
CA GLU A 97 -6.49 -18.72 -25.37
C GLU A 97 -5.20 -18.06 -25.89
N ILE A 98 -4.85 -16.88 -25.37
CA ILE A 98 -3.63 -16.16 -25.78
C ILE A 98 -2.36 -16.83 -25.23
N PHE A 99 -2.42 -17.36 -24.01
CA PHE A 99 -1.26 -17.86 -23.28
C PHE A 99 -1.25 -19.38 -23.09
N ASP A 100 -1.94 -20.13 -23.95
CA ASP A 100 -2.11 -21.59 -23.88
C ASP A 100 -0.77 -22.35 -23.79
N ALA A 101 0.28 -21.80 -24.42
CA ALA A 101 1.64 -22.35 -24.39
C ALA A 101 2.41 -22.13 -23.06
N ALA A 102 1.93 -21.27 -22.16
CA ALA A 102 2.60 -20.89 -20.92
C ALA A 102 1.76 -21.28 -19.69
N SER A 103 1.70 -22.58 -19.40
CA SER A 103 1.00 -23.12 -18.23
C SER A 103 1.41 -22.38 -16.94
N GLY A 104 0.44 -21.81 -16.23
CA GLY A 104 0.67 -21.06 -14.98
C GLY A 104 0.95 -19.57 -15.16
N PHE A 105 0.90 -19.03 -16.39
CA PHE A 105 1.01 -17.58 -16.61
C PHE A 105 -0.20 -16.80 -16.07
N MET A 106 -1.41 -17.31 -16.24
CA MET A 106 -2.63 -16.59 -15.83
C MET A 106 -2.68 -16.28 -14.32
N PRO A 107 -2.40 -17.22 -13.39
CA PRO A 107 -2.22 -16.94 -11.96
C PRO A 107 -1.22 -15.81 -11.68
N LEU A 108 -0.09 -15.83 -12.39
CA LEU A 108 0.99 -14.86 -12.21
C LEU A 108 0.60 -13.49 -12.75
N LEU A 109 -0.06 -13.43 -13.89
CA LEU A 109 -0.58 -12.20 -14.49
C LEU A 109 -1.58 -11.53 -13.54
N LEU A 110 -2.49 -12.32 -12.95
CA LEU A 110 -3.43 -11.82 -11.95
C LEU A 110 -2.71 -11.25 -10.73
N CYS A 111 -1.68 -11.94 -10.22
CA CYS A 111 -0.83 -11.41 -9.14
C CYS A 111 -0.12 -10.11 -9.54
N ALA A 112 0.43 -10.04 -10.75
CA ALA A 112 1.12 -8.87 -11.27
C ALA A 112 0.15 -7.67 -11.41
N VAL A 113 -1.07 -7.88 -11.89
CA VAL A 113 -2.09 -6.84 -11.97
C VAL A 113 -2.49 -6.35 -10.58
N ILE A 114 -2.70 -7.25 -9.61
CA ILE A 114 -2.99 -6.84 -8.21
C ILE A 114 -1.83 -6.02 -7.64
N CYS A 115 -0.58 -6.44 -7.86
CA CYS A 115 0.59 -5.68 -7.43
C CYS A 115 0.67 -4.31 -8.12
N LEU A 116 0.31 -4.22 -9.40
CA LEU A 116 0.25 -2.96 -10.14
C LEU A 116 -0.82 -2.00 -9.60
N LEU A 117 -2.00 -2.50 -9.23
CA LEU A 117 -3.02 -1.68 -8.56
C LEU A 117 -2.54 -1.21 -7.18
N ALA A 118 -1.82 -2.07 -6.46
CA ALA A 118 -1.28 -1.76 -5.14
C ALA A 118 -0.10 -0.76 -5.20
N SER A 119 0.68 -0.73 -6.28
CA SER A 119 1.84 0.16 -6.44
C SER A 119 1.47 1.63 -6.51
N MET A 120 0.21 1.93 -6.84
CA MET A 120 -0.36 3.28 -6.80
C MET A 120 -0.61 3.77 -5.36
N ASN A 121 -0.31 2.96 -4.34
CA ASN A 121 -0.32 3.39 -2.95
C ASN A 121 1.10 3.63 -2.46
N ASN A 122 1.44 4.88 -2.18
CA ASN A 122 2.79 5.29 -1.79
C ASN A 122 2.81 6.27 -0.60
N MET A 123 1.92 6.04 0.37
CA MET A 123 1.73 6.90 1.53
C MET A 123 3.00 7.13 2.36
N ALA A 124 3.86 6.13 2.54
CA ALA A 124 5.05 6.28 3.37
C ALA A 124 6.14 7.15 2.73
N ALA A 125 6.19 7.25 1.39
CA ALA A 125 7.21 8.00 0.67
C ALA A 125 7.22 9.51 0.96
N PRO A 126 6.07 10.21 1.01
CA PRO A 126 6.02 11.60 1.46
C PRO A 126 5.82 11.75 2.97
N SER A 127 5.56 10.66 3.72
CA SER A 127 5.07 10.74 5.11
C SER A 127 5.99 11.47 6.10
N VAL A 128 7.31 11.39 5.91
CA VAL A 128 8.31 12.10 6.74
C VAL A 128 8.37 13.56 6.33
N SER A 129 8.48 13.82 5.03
CA SER A 129 8.43 15.16 4.44
C SER A 129 7.19 15.95 4.87
N LEU A 130 6.02 15.30 4.92
CA LEU A 130 4.75 15.89 5.34
C LEU A 130 4.69 16.34 6.81
N GLU A 131 5.67 15.98 7.64
CA GLU A 131 5.79 16.59 8.97
C GLU A 131 6.22 18.05 8.88
N GLY A 132 7.10 18.37 7.93
CA GLY A 132 7.56 19.73 7.63
C GLY A 132 7.93 20.51 8.90
N LYS A 133 7.32 21.69 9.07
CA LYS A 133 7.52 22.58 10.23
C LYS A 133 7.13 21.98 11.58
N ASN A 134 6.39 20.87 11.61
CA ASN A 134 5.96 20.20 12.85
C ASN A 134 6.89 19.05 13.24
N LEU A 135 7.99 18.82 12.52
CA LEU A 135 8.91 17.71 12.79
C LEU A 135 9.48 17.75 14.22
N TRP A 136 9.84 18.95 14.71
CA TRP A 136 10.36 19.15 16.06
C TRP A 136 9.42 18.64 17.16
N ILE A 137 8.10 18.69 16.93
CA ILE A 137 7.11 18.18 17.90
C ILE A 137 7.34 16.70 18.11
N ILE A 138 7.52 15.94 17.03
CA ILE A 138 7.69 14.48 17.09
C ILE A 138 9.04 14.11 17.70
N GLN A 139 10.08 14.87 17.38
CA GLN A 139 11.42 14.67 17.95
C GLN A 139 11.46 14.96 19.45
N SER A 140 10.62 15.88 19.94
CA SER A 140 10.51 16.21 21.37
C SER A 140 9.64 15.23 22.18
N LEU A 141 8.89 14.34 21.53
CA LEU A 141 8.05 13.37 22.22
C LEU A 141 8.92 12.31 22.93
N PRO A 142 8.50 11.80 24.11
CA PRO A 142 9.19 10.73 24.82
C PRO A 142 8.92 9.36 24.15
N VAL A 143 9.26 9.24 22.88
CA VAL A 143 9.08 8.05 22.03
C VAL A 143 10.35 7.78 21.25
N THR A 144 10.60 6.52 20.94
CA THR A 144 11.72 6.16 20.06
C THR A 144 11.41 6.56 18.61
N PRO A 145 12.40 7.02 17.82
CA PRO A 145 12.18 7.35 16.41
C PRO A 145 11.60 6.18 15.60
N TRP A 146 11.98 4.94 15.95
CA TRP A 146 11.42 3.74 15.35
C TRP A 146 9.90 3.61 15.55
N GLN A 147 9.36 4.02 16.70
CA GLN A 147 7.90 3.98 16.92
C GLN A 147 7.16 4.91 15.97
N VAL A 148 7.76 6.06 15.64
CA VAL A 148 7.21 7.02 14.68
C VAL A 148 7.24 6.43 13.27
N LEU A 149 8.40 5.92 12.84
CA LEU A 149 8.56 5.27 11.53
C LEU A 149 7.63 4.06 11.38
N ARG A 150 7.51 3.25 12.43
CA ARG A 150 6.60 2.09 12.46
C ARG A 150 5.14 2.51 12.32
N ALA A 151 4.72 3.63 12.93
CA ALA A 151 3.36 4.14 12.78
C ALA A 151 3.08 4.54 11.32
N LYS A 152 4.02 5.23 10.66
CA LYS A 152 3.95 5.57 9.23
C LYS A 152 3.86 4.34 8.34
N LEU A 153 4.74 3.37 8.58
CA LEU A 153 4.73 2.07 7.89
C LEU A 153 3.39 1.36 8.05
N SER A 154 2.85 1.36 9.28
CA SER A 154 1.62 0.65 9.62
C SER A 154 0.40 1.26 8.93
N VAL A 155 0.34 2.59 8.77
CA VAL A 155 -0.73 3.23 7.99
C VAL A 155 -0.73 2.76 6.54
N GLN A 156 0.44 2.75 5.88
CA GLN A 156 0.52 2.23 4.51
C GLN A 156 0.12 0.76 4.42
N LEU A 157 0.67 -0.09 5.30
CA LEU A 157 0.35 -1.51 5.31
C LEU A 157 -1.15 -1.76 5.49
N ILE A 158 -1.80 -1.10 6.46
CA ILE A 158 -3.23 -1.30 6.72
C ILE A 158 -4.07 -0.81 5.53
N LEU A 159 -3.78 0.40 5.03
CA LEU A 159 -4.57 1.01 3.97
C LEU A 159 -4.36 0.34 2.61
N THR A 160 -3.23 -0.33 2.38
CA THR A 160 -2.96 -1.07 1.13
C THR A 160 -3.33 -2.55 1.22
N ALA A 161 -3.03 -3.23 2.32
CA ALA A 161 -3.30 -4.66 2.45
C ALA A 161 -4.79 -4.99 2.42
N VAL A 162 -5.64 -4.18 3.05
CA VAL A 162 -7.09 -4.45 3.10
C VAL A 162 -7.74 -4.45 1.71
N PRO A 163 -7.55 -3.42 0.85
CA PRO A 163 -8.02 -3.44 -0.54
C PRO A 163 -7.38 -4.53 -1.40
N VAL A 164 -6.10 -4.86 -1.19
CA VAL A 164 -5.41 -5.91 -1.94
C VAL A 164 -5.99 -7.29 -1.60
N LEU A 165 -6.25 -7.56 -0.31
CA LEU A 165 -6.91 -8.78 0.13
C LEU A 165 -8.32 -8.88 -0.44
N PHE A 166 -9.07 -7.77 -0.49
CA PHE A 166 -10.36 -7.74 -1.18
C PHE A 166 -10.22 -8.15 -2.65
N CYS A 167 -9.28 -7.53 -3.37
CA CYS A 167 -9.04 -7.81 -4.79
C CYS A 167 -8.62 -9.28 -5.01
N LEU A 168 -7.76 -9.82 -4.15
CA LEU A 168 -7.38 -11.23 -4.15
C LEU A 168 -8.60 -12.14 -3.98
N VAL A 169 -9.45 -11.90 -2.99
CA VAL A 169 -10.64 -12.73 -2.77
C VAL A 169 -11.58 -12.66 -3.99
N CYS A 170 -11.74 -11.48 -4.60
CA CYS A 170 -12.49 -11.34 -5.85
C CYS A 170 -11.92 -12.24 -6.98
N VAL A 171 -10.60 -12.26 -7.11
CA VAL A 171 -9.89 -13.08 -8.11
C VAL A 171 -10.05 -14.58 -7.82
N LEU A 172 -9.91 -14.99 -6.56
CA LEU A 172 -10.07 -16.38 -6.11
C LEU A 172 -11.48 -16.94 -6.32
N LEU A 173 -12.49 -16.07 -6.35
CA LEU A 173 -13.88 -16.48 -6.60
C LEU A 173 -14.19 -16.79 -8.07
N VAL A 174 -13.39 -16.25 -8.99
CA VAL A 174 -13.64 -16.35 -10.44
C VAL A 174 -12.67 -17.30 -11.12
N TYR A 175 -11.39 -17.26 -10.75
CA TYR A 175 -10.37 -18.12 -11.35
C TYR A 175 -10.22 -19.43 -10.55
N PRO A 176 -10.20 -20.59 -11.21
CA PRO A 176 -10.10 -21.89 -10.55
C PRO A 176 -8.65 -22.21 -10.14
N PHE A 177 -8.15 -21.54 -9.11
CA PHE A 177 -6.81 -21.83 -8.57
C PHE A 177 -6.76 -23.21 -7.89
N SER A 178 -5.63 -23.90 -8.05
CA SER A 178 -5.22 -24.97 -7.14
C SER A 178 -4.83 -24.41 -5.77
N LEU A 179 -4.97 -25.21 -4.71
CA LEU A 179 -4.65 -24.77 -3.34
C LEU A 179 -3.24 -24.19 -3.21
N ALA A 180 -2.27 -24.80 -3.88
CA ALA A 180 -0.89 -24.35 -3.85
C ALA A 180 -0.71 -23.01 -4.57
N GLU A 181 -1.41 -22.77 -5.69
CA GLU A 181 -1.38 -21.47 -6.37
C GLU A 181 -2.01 -20.36 -5.54
N ILE A 182 -3.08 -20.65 -4.79
CA ILE A 182 -3.69 -19.68 -3.85
C ILE A 182 -2.65 -19.23 -2.82
N LEU A 183 -1.98 -20.18 -2.17
CA LEU A 183 -1.00 -19.86 -1.13
C LEU A 183 0.14 -19.02 -1.66
N VAL A 184 0.72 -19.41 -2.80
CA VAL A 184 1.83 -18.69 -3.42
C VAL A 184 1.40 -17.29 -3.89
N SER A 185 0.20 -17.15 -4.46
CA SER A 185 -0.37 -15.87 -4.92
C SER A 185 -0.61 -14.90 -3.76
N VAL A 186 -1.15 -15.39 -2.65
CA VAL A 186 -1.36 -14.58 -1.43
C VAL A 186 -0.01 -14.17 -0.84
N VAL A 187 0.96 -15.09 -0.77
CA VAL A 187 2.30 -14.79 -0.23
C VAL A 187 2.99 -13.72 -1.07
N ILE A 188 3.04 -13.86 -2.40
CA ILE A 188 3.79 -12.93 -3.24
C ILE A 188 3.18 -11.53 -3.25
N THR A 189 1.85 -11.43 -3.28
CA THR A 189 1.15 -10.14 -3.28
C THR A 189 1.28 -9.44 -1.93
N MET A 190 1.18 -10.17 -0.81
CA MET A 190 1.37 -9.58 0.52
C MET A 190 2.83 -9.20 0.80
N LEU A 191 3.79 -9.98 0.29
CA LEU A 191 5.21 -9.63 0.31
C LEU A 191 5.49 -8.37 -0.51
N PHE A 192 4.84 -8.21 -1.67
CA PHE A 192 4.93 -6.97 -2.44
C PHE A 192 4.41 -5.76 -1.67
N VAL A 193 3.25 -5.87 -1.01
CA VAL A 193 2.71 -4.78 -0.17
C VAL A 193 3.67 -4.42 0.95
N LEU A 194 4.29 -5.41 1.60
CA LEU A 194 5.30 -5.19 2.63
C LEU A 194 6.55 -4.51 2.06
N PHE A 195 7.07 -5.04 0.95
CA PHE A 195 8.25 -4.51 0.27
C PHE A 195 8.06 -3.05 -0.10
N MET A 196 6.95 -2.72 -0.78
CA MET A 196 6.67 -1.35 -1.18
C MET A 196 6.51 -0.42 0.03
N ALA A 197 5.82 -0.84 1.09
CA ALA A 197 5.69 0.00 2.29
C ALA A 197 7.04 0.31 2.95
N LEU A 198 7.95 -0.68 2.96
CA LEU A 198 9.31 -0.49 3.47
C LEU A 198 10.16 0.37 2.54
N PHE A 199 10.07 0.13 1.22
CA PHE A 199 10.83 0.87 0.21
C PHE A 199 10.42 2.34 0.15
N ASP A 200 9.12 2.62 0.22
CA ASP A 200 8.57 3.96 0.28
C ASP A 200 9.06 4.71 1.51
N LEU A 201 8.96 4.08 2.69
CA LEU A 201 9.45 4.69 3.93
C LEU A 201 10.97 4.91 3.88
N PHE A 202 11.72 3.97 3.31
CA PHE A 202 13.16 4.10 3.10
C PHE A 202 13.49 5.33 2.26
N LEU A 203 12.83 5.52 1.12
CA LEU A 203 13.02 6.70 0.27
C LEU A 203 12.57 7.98 0.98
N GLY A 204 11.46 7.94 1.72
CA GLY A 204 10.95 9.08 2.47
C GLY A 204 11.88 9.54 3.59
N VAL A 205 12.61 8.62 4.23
CA VAL A 205 13.63 8.94 5.24
C VAL A 205 14.95 9.34 4.60
N LYS A 206 15.35 8.74 3.47
CA LYS A 206 16.63 9.01 2.80
C LYS A 206 16.63 10.33 2.03
N MET A 207 15.48 10.73 1.48
CA MET A 207 15.32 11.95 0.68
C MET A 207 14.17 12.81 1.23
N PRO A 208 14.22 13.24 2.50
CA PRO A 208 13.15 14.02 3.08
C PRO A 208 13.20 15.46 2.54
N ASN A 209 12.03 16.00 2.26
CA ASN A 209 11.85 17.41 1.94
C ASN A 209 10.95 18.01 3.01
N VAL A 210 11.52 18.65 4.03
CA VAL A 210 10.78 19.21 5.18
C VAL A 210 10.54 20.73 5.09
N HIS A 211 11.18 21.39 4.13
CA HIS A 211 11.13 22.86 3.96
C HIS A 211 10.12 23.32 2.90
N TRP A 212 9.12 22.50 2.59
CA TRP A 212 8.09 22.84 1.61
C TRP A 212 7.15 23.95 2.12
N THR A 213 6.68 24.77 1.18
CA THR A 213 5.66 25.81 1.41
C THR A 213 4.26 25.37 0.99
N ASN A 214 4.17 24.41 0.07
CA ASN A 214 2.93 23.79 -0.40
C ASN A 214 2.99 22.27 -0.20
N GLU A 215 1.95 21.68 0.40
CA GLU A 215 1.84 20.23 0.66
C GLU A 215 1.92 19.38 -0.62
N VAL A 216 1.62 19.96 -1.78
CA VAL A 216 1.71 19.28 -3.08
C VAL A 216 3.16 18.94 -3.44
N VAL A 217 4.15 19.71 -2.97
CA VAL A 217 5.57 19.50 -3.29
C VAL A 217 6.05 18.13 -2.81
N PRO A 218 5.96 17.77 -1.51
CA PRO A 218 6.38 16.44 -1.07
C PRO A 218 5.50 15.32 -1.63
N ILE A 219 4.24 15.58 -2.00
CA ILE A 219 3.30 14.57 -2.50
C ILE A 219 3.52 14.25 -3.98
N LYS A 220 3.65 15.25 -4.86
CA LYS A 220 3.68 15.07 -6.32
C LYS A 220 5.05 15.34 -6.95
N GLN A 221 5.84 16.24 -6.37
CA GLN A 221 7.11 16.71 -6.95
C GLN A 221 8.33 16.13 -6.23
N SER A 222 8.12 15.14 -5.35
CA SER A 222 9.21 14.50 -4.63
C SER A 222 9.87 13.41 -5.47
N ALA A 223 11.20 13.43 -5.51
CA ALA A 223 12.00 12.33 -6.05
C ALA A 223 11.71 11.00 -5.33
N SER A 224 11.42 11.03 -4.01
CA SER A 224 11.07 9.82 -3.26
C SER A 224 9.81 9.15 -3.81
N VAL A 225 8.78 9.94 -4.10
CA VAL A 225 7.51 9.45 -4.65
C VAL A 225 7.67 8.98 -6.10
N GLY A 226 8.43 9.71 -6.91
CA GLY A 226 8.72 9.32 -8.29
C GLY A 226 9.47 7.98 -8.38
N LEU A 227 10.52 7.79 -7.58
CA LEU A 227 11.27 6.53 -7.52
C LEU A 227 10.43 5.37 -6.96
N ALA A 228 9.60 5.63 -5.94
CA ALA A 228 8.64 4.65 -5.42
C ALA A 228 7.69 4.15 -6.50
N LEU A 229 7.09 5.06 -7.28
CA LEU A 229 6.21 4.69 -8.39
C LEU A 229 6.96 3.88 -9.46
N LEU A 230 8.16 4.31 -9.86
CA LEU A 230 8.94 3.59 -10.86
C LEU A 230 9.23 2.14 -10.45
N VAL A 231 9.69 1.92 -9.21
CA VAL A 231 9.94 0.58 -8.67
C VAL A 231 8.63 -0.20 -8.54
N GLY A 232 7.57 0.45 -8.09
CA GLY A 232 6.24 -0.12 -7.97
C GLY A 232 5.64 -0.59 -9.30
N PHE A 233 5.95 0.07 -10.42
CA PHE A 233 5.58 -0.39 -11.77
C PHE A 233 6.54 -1.44 -12.31
N LEU A 234 7.85 -1.29 -12.05
CA LEU A 234 8.85 -2.23 -12.55
C LEU A 234 8.66 -3.63 -11.94
N TYR A 235 8.34 -3.73 -10.65
CA TYR A 235 8.16 -5.01 -9.96
C TYR A 235 7.12 -5.94 -10.62
N PRO A 236 5.84 -5.54 -10.84
CA PRO A 236 4.85 -6.39 -11.50
C PRO A 236 5.21 -6.68 -12.97
N VAL A 237 5.86 -5.73 -13.66
CA VAL A 237 6.36 -5.96 -15.02
C VAL A 237 7.45 -7.04 -15.02
N LEU A 238 8.37 -7.03 -14.06
CA LEU A 238 9.37 -8.09 -13.92
C LEU A 238 8.73 -9.41 -13.51
N LEU A 239 7.75 -9.39 -12.60
CA LEU A 239 7.03 -10.60 -12.19
C LEU A 239 6.37 -11.28 -13.40
N GLY A 240 5.51 -10.57 -14.14
CA GLY A 240 4.80 -11.13 -15.29
C GLY A 240 5.67 -11.28 -16.55
N GLY A 241 6.38 -10.22 -16.95
CA GLY A 241 7.23 -10.20 -18.14
C GLY A 241 8.45 -11.11 -18.02
N GLY A 242 9.08 -11.19 -16.85
CA GLY A 242 10.19 -12.12 -16.60
C GLY A 242 9.78 -13.59 -16.72
N PHE A 243 8.52 -13.91 -16.42
CA PHE A 243 8.00 -15.25 -16.64
C PHE A 243 7.88 -15.58 -18.12
N LEU A 244 7.37 -14.65 -18.94
CA LEU A 244 7.26 -14.84 -20.39
C LEU A 244 8.65 -14.95 -21.06
N LEU A 245 9.63 -14.17 -20.61
CA LEU A 245 10.97 -14.16 -21.20
C LEU A 245 11.80 -15.41 -20.90
N GLY A 246 11.40 -16.24 -19.94
CA GLY A 246 12.11 -17.49 -19.64
C GLY A 246 11.70 -18.17 -18.34
N GLY A 247 11.04 -17.46 -17.42
CA GLY A 247 10.56 -18.05 -16.16
C GLY A 247 9.54 -19.18 -16.35
N TYR A 248 8.82 -19.24 -17.48
CA TYR A 248 7.91 -20.35 -17.81
C TYR A 248 8.60 -21.72 -17.78
N ARG A 249 9.91 -21.78 -18.06
CA ARG A 249 10.72 -23.01 -18.02
C ARG A 249 10.90 -23.58 -16.61
N LEU A 250 10.83 -22.72 -15.59
CA LEU A 250 10.90 -23.10 -14.18
C LEU A 250 9.53 -23.55 -13.63
N GLY A 251 8.46 -23.23 -14.35
CA GLY A 251 7.09 -23.38 -13.88
C GLY A 251 6.69 -22.31 -12.86
N PHE A 252 5.38 -22.11 -12.72
CA PHE A 252 4.78 -21.08 -11.85
C PHE A 252 5.31 -21.13 -10.41
N PHE A 253 5.34 -22.33 -9.82
CA PHE A 253 5.71 -22.51 -8.41
C PHE A 253 7.13 -22.07 -8.11
N VAL A 254 8.11 -22.64 -8.83
CA VAL A 254 9.53 -22.38 -8.57
C VAL A 254 9.86 -20.92 -8.85
N TYR A 255 9.39 -20.40 -9.98
CA TYR A 255 9.61 -19.00 -10.35
C TYR A 255 9.08 -18.03 -9.28
N THR A 256 7.82 -18.21 -8.87
CA THR A 256 7.18 -17.29 -7.91
C THR A 256 7.79 -17.41 -6.52
N MET A 257 8.22 -18.60 -6.10
CA MET A 257 8.90 -18.80 -4.82
C MET A 257 10.30 -18.17 -4.79
N ILE A 258 11.07 -18.27 -5.87
CA ILE A 258 12.36 -17.57 -5.99
C ILE A 258 12.13 -16.06 -5.88
N PHE A 259 11.15 -15.54 -6.63
CA PHE A 259 10.84 -14.12 -6.61
C PHE A 259 10.37 -13.66 -5.22
N ALA A 260 9.51 -14.45 -4.56
CA ALA A 260 9.07 -14.20 -3.18
C ALA A 260 10.24 -14.19 -2.18
N ALA A 261 11.18 -15.14 -2.30
CA ALA A 261 12.36 -15.20 -1.45
C ALA A 261 13.24 -13.96 -1.63
N VAL A 262 13.48 -13.54 -2.87
CA VAL A 262 14.23 -12.32 -3.19
C VAL A 262 13.54 -11.09 -2.59
N THR A 263 12.23 -10.93 -2.78
CA THR A 263 11.44 -9.84 -2.21
C THR A 263 11.50 -9.82 -0.69
N LEU A 264 11.44 -10.99 -0.05
CA LEU A 264 11.55 -11.11 1.41
C LEU A 264 12.93 -10.69 1.91
N ILE A 265 14.01 -11.08 1.22
CA ILE A 265 15.38 -10.68 1.58
C ILE A 265 15.53 -9.16 1.49
N PHE A 266 15.10 -8.54 0.39
CA PHE A 266 15.13 -7.08 0.26
C PHE A 266 14.28 -6.38 1.33
N SER A 267 13.08 -6.91 1.62
CA SER A 267 12.23 -6.40 2.69
C SER A 267 12.92 -6.46 4.05
N ALA A 268 13.60 -7.58 4.36
CA ALA A 268 14.35 -7.71 5.62
C ALA A 268 15.50 -6.69 5.70
N ILE A 269 16.26 -6.51 4.62
CA ILE A 269 17.34 -5.52 4.54
C ILE A 269 16.79 -4.11 4.81
N LEU A 270 15.72 -3.72 4.13
CA LEU A 270 15.09 -2.41 4.30
C LEU A 270 14.55 -2.22 5.72
N PHE A 271 13.92 -3.25 6.29
CA PHE A 271 13.41 -3.20 7.66
C PHE A 271 14.52 -2.96 8.69
N PHE A 272 15.63 -3.70 8.60
CA PHE A 272 16.75 -3.52 9.51
C PHE A 272 17.45 -2.17 9.30
N TRP A 273 17.57 -1.72 8.06
CA TRP A 273 18.11 -0.39 7.75
C TRP A 273 17.23 0.72 8.35
N LEU A 274 15.92 0.66 8.17
CA LEU A 274 14.98 1.63 8.73
C LEU A 274 15.03 1.66 10.26
N LYS A 275 15.10 0.49 10.89
CA LYS A 275 15.17 0.37 12.35
C LYS A 275 16.45 0.99 12.91
N LYS A 276 17.61 0.76 12.27
CA LYS A 276 18.91 1.27 12.73
C LYS A 276 19.19 2.68 12.22
N HIS A 277 19.39 2.82 10.91
CA HIS A 277 19.81 4.08 10.29
C HIS A 277 18.65 5.05 10.12
N GLY A 278 17.48 4.57 9.70
CA GLY A 278 16.32 5.44 9.51
C GLY A 278 15.89 6.17 10.78
N SER A 279 15.93 5.47 11.92
CA SER A 279 15.67 6.05 13.26
C SER A 279 16.64 7.17 13.60
N VAL A 280 17.93 7.00 13.29
CA VAL A 280 18.96 8.02 13.55
C VAL A 280 18.73 9.24 12.67
N ILE A 281 18.51 9.05 11.36
CA ILE A 281 18.23 10.15 10.43
C ILE A 281 17.03 10.96 10.91
N LEU A 282 15.93 10.30 11.27
CA LEU A 282 14.73 10.99 11.75
C LEU A 282 14.99 11.87 12.99
N SER A 283 15.88 11.44 13.89
CA SER A 283 16.23 12.22 15.09
C SER A 283 17.11 13.43 14.82
N THR A 284 17.79 13.48 13.67
CA THR A 284 18.73 14.55 13.30
C THR A 284 18.20 15.50 12.22
N LEU A 285 17.01 15.24 11.67
CA LEU A 285 16.37 16.05 10.63
C LEU A 285 15.85 17.40 11.12
#